data_AF-A0A099KZK1-F1
#
_entry.id   AF-A0A099KZK1-F1
#
_cell.length_a   1.000
_cell.length_b   1.000
_cell.length_c   1.000
_cell.angle_alpha   90.00
_cell.angle_beta   90.00
_cell.angle_gamma   90.00
#
_symmetry.space_group_name_H-M   'P 1'
#
loop_
_entity.id
_entity.type
_entity.pdbx_description
1 polymer ?
#
loop_
_entity_poly.entity_id
_entity_poly.type
_entity_poly.pdbx_seq_one_letter_code
_entity_poly.pdbx_strand_id
1 'polypeptide(L)'
;MSAQPQKSATKLKTEERRVSKDINLVYDFTEKPNRTQLKAHDDRAVVAKLRADLVLPNNKILTVDIDFDSTSGYHNNTMLVMDDFGVEMLVTAFAVKYGQPFADKISNAWAEKQHQNDPRKPTYLLVQKPTVEGNMPKIFAVCGDREHDKDGTKGTPQSIV
;
A
#
# COMPACT_ATOMS: atom_id res chain seq x y z
N MET A 1 13.61 -59.83 1.38
CA MET A 1 14.05 -58.57 0.78
C MET A 1 12.94 -57.55 0.98
N SER A 2 13.07 -56.70 2.00
CA SER A 2 12.01 -55.77 2.40
C SER A 2 12.37 -54.37 1.92
N ALA A 3 11.76 -53.94 0.81
CA ALA A 3 11.81 -52.54 0.39
C ALA A 3 10.68 -51.79 1.10
N GLN A 4 11.02 -50.93 2.05
CA GLN A 4 10.08 -49.96 2.59
C GLN A 4 9.82 -48.88 1.54
N PRO A 5 8.56 -48.49 1.28
CA PRO A 5 8.27 -47.35 0.42
C PRO A 5 8.68 -46.06 1.12
N GLN A 6 9.64 -45.34 0.53
CA GLN A 6 9.92 -43.95 0.91
C GLN A 6 8.66 -43.12 0.70
N LYS A 7 8.02 -42.73 1.80
CA LYS A 7 7.02 -41.66 1.81
C LYS A 7 7.73 -40.39 1.34
N SER A 8 7.48 -39.99 0.09
CA SER A 8 7.77 -38.66 -0.41
C SER A 8 7.02 -37.66 0.45
N ALA A 9 7.70 -37.07 1.43
CA ALA A 9 7.19 -35.93 2.17
C ALA A 9 7.10 -34.77 1.18
N THR A 10 5.89 -34.45 0.74
CA THR A 10 5.63 -33.22 -0.01
C THR A 10 6.07 -32.06 0.88
N LYS A 11 7.24 -31.48 0.59
CA LYS A 11 7.83 -30.37 1.32
C LYS A 11 6.81 -29.23 1.29
N LEU A 12 6.21 -28.90 2.44
CA LEU A 12 5.28 -27.79 2.57
C LEU A 12 6.00 -26.52 2.06
N LYS A 13 5.53 -25.96 0.94
CA LYS A 13 6.10 -24.76 0.32
C LYS A 13 5.76 -23.47 1.08
N THR A 14 4.87 -23.60 2.05
CA THR A 14 4.31 -22.49 2.81
C THR A 14 4.43 -22.78 4.30
N GLU A 15 4.89 -21.79 5.06
CA GLU A 15 5.03 -21.85 6.51
C GLU A 15 4.31 -20.66 7.15
N GLU A 16 3.56 -20.90 8.22
CA GLU A 16 2.91 -19.83 8.99
C GLU A 16 3.69 -19.56 10.28
N ARG A 17 3.94 -18.29 10.56
CA ARG A 17 4.58 -17.83 11.79
C ARG A 17 3.77 -16.74 12.45
N ARG A 18 3.27 -17.02 13.64
CA ARG A 18 2.61 -16.02 14.49
C ARG A 18 3.66 -15.11 15.13
N VAL A 19 3.56 -13.81 14.87
CA VAL A 19 4.45 -12.78 15.44
C VAL A 19 3.85 -12.20 16.71
N SER A 20 2.55 -11.96 16.73
CA SER A 20 1.80 -11.46 17.89
C SER A 20 0.37 -12.00 17.89
N LYS A 21 -0.48 -11.54 18.81
CA LYS A 21 -1.89 -11.99 18.87
C LYS A 21 -2.61 -11.77 17.53
N ASP A 22 -2.33 -10.64 16.87
CA ASP A 22 -3.06 -10.16 15.69
C ASP A 22 -2.19 -10.07 14.43
N ILE A 23 -0.95 -10.58 14.48
CA ILE A 23 0.00 -10.56 13.35
C ILE A 23 0.47 -11.98 13.06
N ASN A 24 0.08 -12.49 11.89
CA ASN A 24 0.54 -13.77 11.35
C ASN A 24 1.27 -13.52 10.02
N LEU A 25 2.44 -14.13 9.86
CA LEU A 25 3.20 -14.12 8.63
C LEU A 25 3.04 -15.47 7.93
N VAL A 26 2.87 -15.43 6.62
CA VAL A 26 2.84 -16.63 5.78
C VAL A 26 4.03 -16.53 4.82
N TYR A 27 5.01 -17.39 5.01
CA TYR A 27 6.17 -17.51 4.13
C TYR A 27 5.81 -18.42 2.96
N ASP A 28 6.01 -17.94 1.74
CA ASP A 28 6.01 -18.75 0.52
C ASP A 28 7.46 -18.86 0.04
N PHE A 29 8.06 -20.05 0.20
CA PHE A 29 9.45 -20.32 -0.18
C PHE A 29 9.59 -20.72 -1.65
N THR A 30 8.55 -20.55 -2.47
CA THR A 30 8.65 -20.73 -3.91
C THR A 30 9.58 -19.68 -4.49
N GLU A 31 10.69 -20.13 -5.10
CA GLU A 31 11.65 -19.25 -5.74
C GLU A 31 10.99 -18.45 -6.88
N LYS A 32 11.16 -17.13 -6.85
CA LYS A 32 10.64 -16.20 -7.85
C LYS A 32 11.76 -15.23 -8.23
N PRO A 33 12.08 -15.07 -9.52
CA PRO A 33 13.06 -14.07 -9.93
C PRO A 33 12.54 -12.66 -9.66
N ASN A 34 13.43 -11.74 -9.27
CA ASN A 34 13.09 -10.32 -9.25
C ASN A 34 12.94 -9.80 -10.68
N ARG A 35 11.70 -9.57 -11.12
CA ARG A 35 11.37 -9.00 -12.44
C ARG A 35 11.10 -7.49 -12.39
N THR A 36 11.34 -6.86 -11.24
CA THR A 36 11.21 -5.42 -11.07
C THR A 36 12.57 -4.75 -11.26
N GLN A 37 12.59 -3.41 -11.26
CA GLN A 37 13.84 -2.64 -11.22
C GLN A 37 14.28 -2.29 -9.79
N LEU A 38 13.59 -2.82 -8.77
CA LEU A 38 13.89 -2.53 -7.37
C LEU A 38 15.15 -3.28 -6.92
N LYS A 39 15.96 -2.58 -6.12
CA LYS A 39 17.15 -3.11 -5.48
C LYS A 39 16.93 -3.11 -3.98
N ALA A 40 17.10 -4.28 -3.35
CA ALA A 40 17.15 -4.39 -1.91
C ALA A 40 18.45 -3.79 -1.37
N HIS A 41 18.47 -3.47 -0.07
CA HIS A 41 19.71 -3.20 0.64
C HIS A 41 20.32 -4.51 1.16
N ASP A 42 21.58 -4.47 1.58
CA ASP A 42 22.33 -5.65 2.04
C ASP A 42 21.60 -6.43 3.16
N ASP A 43 20.91 -5.71 4.05
CA ASP A 43 20.23 -6.26 5.22
C ASP A 43 18.72 -5.90 5.28
N ARG A 44 18.15 -5.41 4.17
CA ARG A 44 16.75 -4.94 4.15
C ARG A 44 16.04 -5.22 2.82
N ALA A 45 14.96 -5.98 2.90
CA ALA A 45 14.05 -6.20 1.78
C ALA A 45 13.29 -4.91 1.40
N VAL A 46 12.87 -4.83 0.14
CA VAL A 46 12.01 -3.76 -0.39
C VAL A 46 10.68 -4.36 -0.79
N VAL A 47 9.58 -3.66 -0.48
CA VAL A 47 8.24 -4.06 -0.90
C VAL A 47 8.14 -3.85 -2.41
N ALA A 48 8.03 -4.94 -3.17
CA ALA A 48 7.86 -4.89 -4.61
C ALA A 48 6.39 -4.74 -5.03
N LYS A 49 5.48 -5.34 -4.25
CA LYS A 49 4.06 -5.45 -4.60
C LYS A 49 3.22 -5.62 -3.35
N LEU A 50 2.06 -4.96 -3.30
CA LEU A 50 1.06 -5.11 -2.25
C LEU A 50 -0.30 -5.39 -2.89
N ARG A 51 -0.90 -6.52 -2.52
CA ARG A 51 -2.29 -6.82 -2.83
C ARG A 51 -3.11 -6.64 -1.56
N ALA A 52 -4.17 -5.83 -1.64
CA ALA A 52 -5.05 -5.54 -0.52
C ALA A 52 -6.51 -5.72 -0.92
N ASP A 53 -7.32 -6.20 0.02
CA ASP A 53 -8.77 -6.29 -0.11
C ASP A 53 -9.40 -5.16 0.70
N LEU A 54 -10.12 -4.27 0.00
CA LEU A 54 -10.76 -3.11 0.60
C LEU A 54 -12.21 -3.43 0.92
N VAL A 55 -12.63 -3.18 2.16
CA VAL A 55 -14.05 -3.25 2.55
C VAL A 55 -14.72 -1.94 2.15
N LEU A 56 -15.69 -2.01 1.26
CA LEU A 56 -16.39 -0.84 0.75
C LEU A 56 -17.60 -0.46 1.62
N PRO A 57 -18.11 0.78 1.53
CA PRO A 57 -19.29 1.21 2.30
C PRO A 57 -20.56 0.36 2.05
N ASN A 58 -20.66 -0.29 0.89
CA ASN A 58 -21.74 -1.23 0.57
C ASN A 58 -21.44 -2.69 0.97
N ASN A 59 -20.41 -2.90 1.80
CA ASN A 59 -19.95 -4.20 2.28
C ASN A 59 -19.45 -5.17 1.17
N LYS A 60 -19.20 -4.67 -0.05
CA LYS A 60 -18.48 -5.42 -1.09
C LYS A 60 -16.96 -5.34 -0.83
N ILE A 61 -16.21 -6.31 -1.35
CA ILE A 61 -14.74 -6.35 -1.27
C ILE A 61 -14.13 -5.95 -2.60
N LEU A 62 -13.33 -4.88 -2.63
CA LEU A 62 -12.54 -4.50 -3.79
C LEU A 62 -11.08 -4.90 -3.60
N THR A 63 -10.60 -5.87 -4.38
CA THR A 63 -9.17 -6.16 -4.44
C THR A 63 -8.45 -5.09 -5.25
N VAL A 64 -7.42 -4.51 -4.65
CA VAL A 64 -6.48 -3.62 -5.32
C VAL A 64 -5.09 -4.26 -5.36
N ASP A 65 -4.40 -4.03 -6.46
CA ASP A 65 -3.04 -4.50 -6.67
C ASP A 65 -2.13 -3.29 -6.92
N ILE A 66 -1.18 -3.09 -6.02
CA ILE A 66 -0.27 -1.94 -5.99
C ILE A 66 1.14 -2.46 -6.28
N ASP A 67 1.65 -2.12 -7.46
CA ASP A 67 3.04 -2.36 -7.84
C ASP A 67 3.90 -1.15 -7.42
N PHE A 68 5.12 -1.39 -6.94
CA PHE A 68 6.07 -0.35 -6.51
C PHE A 68 7.29 -0.26 -7.42
N ASP A 69 7.27 -0.92 -8.58
CA ASP A 69 8.32 -0.79 -9.58
C ASP A 69 8.47 0.66 -10.10
N SER A 70 9.57 0.92 -10.81
CA SER A 70 9.90 2.26 -11.33
C SER A 70 8.98 2.74 -12.46
N THR A 71 8.11 1.89 -13.01
CA THR A 71 7.16 2.26 -14.06
C THR A 71 5.81 2.68 -13.50
N SER A 72 5.49 2.22 -12.29
CA SER A 72 4.30 2.62 -11.56
C SER A 72 4.48 4.00 -10.89
N GLY A 73 3.41 4.78 -10.83
CA GLY A 73 3.39 6.05 -10.06
C GLY A 73 3.55 5.87 -8.54
N TYR A 74 3.74 4.65 -8.06
CA TYR A 74 3.91 4.29 -6.65
C TYR A 74 5.38 4.13 -6.25
N HIS A 75 6.31 4.29 -7.19
CA HIS A 75 7.72 4.35 -6.89
C HIS A 75 8.02 5.45 -5.84
N ASN A 76 9.04 5.25 -4.99
CA ASN A 76 9.40 6.17 -3.90
C ASN A 76 8.35 6.39 -2.80
N ASN A 77 7.26 5.62 -2.79
CA ASN A 77 6.37 5.58 -1.64
C ASN A 77 7.13 5.17 -0.39
N THR A 78 6.98 5.98 0.65
CA THR A 78 7.61 5.78 1.96
C THR A 78 6.60 5.48 3.05
N MET A 79 5.32 5.86 2.88
CA MET A 79 4.26 5.57 3.83
C MET A 79 2.94 5.32 3.10
N LEU A 80 2.18 4.35 3.62
CA LEU A 80 0.79 4.10 3.30
C LEU A 80 -0.01 4.33 4.59
N VAL A 81 -0.94 5.30 4.57
CA VAL A 81 -1.75 5.70 5.72
C VAL A 81 -3.20 5.35 5.43
N MET A 82 -3.84 4.58 6.31
CA MET A 82 -5.10 3.88 5.97
C MET A 82 -6.28 4.20 6.90
N ASP A 83 -6.03 4.91 8.00
CA ASP A 83 -7.05 5.22 9.00
C ASP A 83 -6.88 6.63 9.55
N ASP A 84 -7.92 7.10 10.25
CA ASP A 84 -7.99 8.45 10.81
C ASP A 84 -6.84 8.76 11.76
N PHE A 85 -6.41 7.79 12.58
CA PHE A 85 -5.32 7.96 13.53
C PHE A 85 -3.98 8.13 12.81
N GLY A 86 -3.72 7.34 11.77
CA GLY A 86 -2.55 7.49 10.92
C GLY A 86 -2.54 8.85 10.20
N VAL A 87 -3.70 9.34 9.75
CA VAL A 87 -3.82 10.67 9.14
C VAL A 87 -3.54 11.76 10.17
N GLU A 88 -4.09 11.66 11.38
CA GLU A 88 -3.83 12.58 12.49
C GLU A 88 -2.33 12.68 12.81
N MET A 89 -1.64 11.53 12.85
CA MET A 89 -0.19 11.50 13.07
C MET A 89 0.57 12.21 11.95
N LEU A 90 0.16 12.00 10.70
CA LEU A 90 0.77 12.64 9.53
C LEU A 90 0.53 14.16 9.52
N VAL A 91 -0.71 14.59 9.75
CA VAL A 91 -1.12 16.00 9.84
C VAL A 91 -0.31 16.71 10.92
N THR A 92 -0.21 16.10 12.11
CA THR A 92 0.59 16.65 13.22
C THR A 92 2.06 16.82 12.82
N ALA A 93 2.66 15.81 12.19
CA ALA A 93 4.04 15.88 11.73
C ALA A 93 4.25 17.00 10.69
N PHE A 94 3.30 17.16 9.76
CA PHE A 94 3.35 18.21 8.74
C PHE A 94 3.15 19.60 9.31
N ALA A 95 2.26 19.76 10.29
CA ALA A 95 2.03 21.03 10.98
C ALA A 95 3.33 21.52 11.65
N VAL A 96 4.02 20.62 12.36
CA VAL A 96 5.28 20.92 13.05
C VAL A 96 6.42 21.20 12.07
N LYS A 97 6.56 20.37 11.03
CA LYS A 97 7.73 20.42 10.14
C LYS A 97 7.63 21.45 9.02
N TYR A 98 6.42 21.68 8.50
CA TYR A 98 6.19 22.49 7.30
C TYR A 98 5.20 23.64 7.54
N GLY A 99 4.39 23.57 8.60
CA GLY A 99 3.42 24.59 8.98
C GLY A 99 1.98 24.16 8.75
N GLN A 100 1.07 24.80 9.49
CA GLN A 100 -0.36 24.47 9.52
C GLN A 100 -1.04 24.41 8.13
N PRO A 101 -0.77 25.33 7.18
CA PRO A 101 -1.44 25.29 5.87
C PRO A 101 -1.20 24.00 5.07
N PHE A 102 -0.06 23.31 5.28
CA PHE A 102 0.22 22.03 4.63
C PHE A 102 -0.49 20.87 5.33
N ALA A 103 -0.59 20.95 6.65
CA ALA A 103 -1.36 20.00 7.45
C ALA A 103 -2.85 20.06 7.07
N ASP A 104 -3.39 21.28 6.91
CA ASP A 104 -4.79 21.50 6.53
C ASP A 104 -5.11 20.89 5.16
N LYS A 105 -4.18 20.98 4.19
CA LYS A 105 -4.34 20.31 2.88
C LYS A 105 -4.47 18.81 3.00
N ILE A 106 -3.72 18.19 3.91
CA ILE A 106 -3.78 16.73 4.15
C ILE A 106 -5.11 16.37 4.80
N SER A 107 -5.52 17.13 5.83
CA SER A 107 -6.81 16.93 6.49
C SER A 107 -7.98 17.04 5.51
N ASN A 108 -7.99 18.07 4.66
CA ASN A 108 -9.04 18.28 3.67
C ASN A 108 -9.04 17.17 2.61
N ALA A 109 -7.85 16.79 2.13
CA ALA A 109 -7.70 15.70 1.17
C ALA A 109 -8.29 14.39 1.68
N TRP A 110 -8.15 14.09 2.98
CA TRP A 110 -8.73 12.91 3.60
C TRP A 110 -10.24 13.05 3.83
N ALA A 111 -10.68 14.21 4.28
CA ALA A 111 -12.05 14.45 4.69
C ALA A 111 -13.03 14.62 3.52
N GLU A 112 -12.55 14.94 2.33
CA GLU A 112 -13.36 15.26 1.15
C GLU A 112 -13.26 14.20 0.05
N LYS A 113 -14.27 14.14 -0.81
CA LYS A 113 -14.18 13.37 -2.05
C LYS A 113 -13.26 14.11 -3.02
N GLN A 114 -12.47 13.38 -3.82
CA GLN A 114 -11.58 14.01 -4.79
C GLN A 114 -12.40 14.70 -5.89
N HIS A 115 -13.48 14.05 -6.30
CA HIS A 115 -14.50 14.59 -7.19
C HIS A 115 -15.90 14.43 -6.58
N GLN A 116 -16.80 15.35 -6.88
CA GLN A 116 -18.16 15.34 -6.32
C GLN A 116 -18.90 14.02 -6.58
N ASN A 117 -18.66 13.43 -7.75
CA ASN A 117 -19.29 12.19 -8.20
C ASN A 117 -18.53 10.92 -7.78
N ASP A 118 -17.39 11.06 -7.09
CA ASP A 118 -16.71 9.88 -6.57
C ASP A 118 -17.62 9.15 -5.59
N PRO A 119 -17.66 7.81 -5.63
CA PRO A 119 -18.54 7.05 -4.76
C PRO A 119 -18.18 7.18 -3.28
N ARG A 120 -16.92 7.53 -2.96
CA ARG A 120 -16.44 7.64 -1.59
C ARG A 120 -15.25 8.59 -1.46
N LYS A 121 -14.89 8.88 -0.21
CA LYS A 121 -13.65 9.54 0.17
C LYS A 121 -12.45 8.62 -0.09
N PRO A 122 -11.22 9.15 -0.09
CA PRO A 122 -10.01 8.33 -0.19
C PRO A 122 -9.99 7.18 0.82
N THR A 123 -9.42 6.05 0.40
CA THR A 123 -9.25 4.87 1.27
C THR A 123 -7.88 4.86 1.94
N TYR A 124 -6.88 5.47 1.29
CA TYR A 124 -5.55 5.62 1.87
C TYR A 124 -4.85 6.86 1.31
N LEU A 125 -3.90 7.37 2.07
CA LEU A 125 -2.92 8.35 1.62
C LEU A 125 -1.58 7.67 1.34
N LEU A 126 -0.94 8.07 0.26
CA LEU A 126 0.43 7.70 -0.06
C LEU A 126 1.35 8.88 0.14
N VAL A 127 2.43 8.66 0.87
CA VAL A 127 3.49 9.66 1.04
C VAL A 127 4.68 9.21 0.22
N GLN A 128 5.13 10.05 -0.71
CA GLN A 128 6.35 9.84 -1.47
C GLN A 128 7.46 10.73 -0.95
N LYS A 129 8.63 10.14 -0.74
CA LYS A 129 9.81 10.94 -0.40
C LYS A 129 10.09 11.96 -1.52
N PRO A 130 10.57 13.16 -1.19
CA PRO A 130 10.93 14.14 -2.20
C PRO A 130 12.09 13.62 -3.08
N THR A 131 12.09 14.01 -4.35
CA THR A 131 13.20 13.70 -5.28
C THR A 131 14.42 14.59 -5.07
N VAL A 132 14.24 15.73 -4.40
CA VAL A 132 15.29 16.70 -4.07
C VAL A 132 15.32 16.84 -2.55
N GLU A 133 16.52 16.76 -1.98
CA GLU A 133 16.70 16.91 -0.53
C GLU A 133 16.22 18.29 -0.05
N GLY A 134 15.55 18.32 1.11
CA GLY A 134 14.96 19.55 1.66
C GLY A 134 13.56 19.89 1.12
N ASN A 135 13.13 19.29 0.01
CA ASN A 135 11.77 19.49 -0.48
C ASN A 135 10.74 18.73 0.37
N MET A 136 9.48 19.13 0.21
CA MET A 136 8.36 18.48 0.87
C MET A 136 8.06 17.12 0.24
N PRO A 137 7.72 16.09 1.03
CA PRO A 137 7.16 14.86 0.51
C PRO A 137 5.86 15.14 -0.26
N LYS A 138 5.61 14.34 -1.30
CA LYS A 138 4.34 14.41 -2.02
C LYS A 138 3.29 13.55 -1.36
N ILE A 139 2.06 14.02 -1.32
CA ILE A 139 0.94 13.26 -0.77
C ILE A 139 -0.14 13.07 -1.83
N PHE A 140 -0.55 11.81 -2.00
CA PHE A 140 -1.62 11.41 -2.88
C PHE A 140 -2.74 10.81 -2.06
N ALA A 141 -3.97 11.26 -2.29
CA ALA A 141 -5.15 10.56 -1.81
C ALA A 141 -5.65 9.60 -2.90
N VAL A 142 -6.03 8.38 -2.55
CA VAL A 142 -6.23 7.31 -3.54
C VAL A 142 -7.44 6.42 -3.21
N CYS A 143 -7.93 5.73 -4.24
CA CYS A 143 -8.98 4.70 -4.17
C CYS A 143 -10.36 5.23 -3.78
N GLY A 144 -10.65 6.51 -4.04
CA GLY A 144 -11.98 7.12 -3.91
C GLY A 144 -12.85 7.03 -5.18
N ASP A 145 -12.26 6.76 -6.34
CA ASP A 145 -12.77 7.09 -7.69
C ASP A 145 -13.69 6.04 -8.34
N ARG A 146 -13.75 4.80 -7.82
CA ARG A 146 -14.51 3.72 -8.46
C ARG A 146 -15.45 2.96 -7.54
N GLU A 147 -16.65 2.71 -8.04
CA GLU A 147 -17.56 1.72 -7.47
C GLU A 147 -17.08 0.31 -7.78
N HIS A 148 -17.52 -0.65 -6.96
CA HIS A 148 -17.34 -2.06 -7.25
C HIS A 148 -18.50 -2.52 -8.13
N ASP A 149 -18.47 -2.15 -9.42
CA ASP A 149 -19.29 -2.67 -10.52
C ASP A 149 -18.59 -2.47 -11.91
N LYS A 150 -19.03 -3.21 -12.93
CA LYS A 150 -18.25 -4.00 -13.93
C LYS A 150 -17.15 -3.40 -14.83
N ASP A 151 -16.92 -2.09 -14.94
CA ASP A 151 -16.02 -1.57 -15.98
C ASP A 151 -14.71 -0.94 -15.47
N GLY A 152 -13.60 -1.49 -15.97
CA GLY A 152 -12.23 -1.25 -15.53
C GLY A 152 -11.57 0.01 -16.11
N THR A 153 -11.98 1.20 -15.68
CA THR A 153 -11.36 2.47 -16.13
C THR A 153 -10.25 2.96 -15.20
N LYS A 154 -9.01 2.48 -15.39
CA LYS A 154 -7.79 2.93 -14.67
C LYS A 154 -7.73 4.47 -14.46
N GLY A 155 -8.04 4.93 -13.26
CA GLY A 155 -7.84 6.28 -12.77
C GLY A 155 -6.40 6.46 -12.31
N THR A 156 -5.78 7.55 -12.72
CA THR A 156 -4.42 7.93 -12.33
C THR A 156 -4.49 8.69 -11.01
N PRO A 157 -3.69 8.35 -9.99
CA PRO A 157 -3.68 9.10 -8.72
C PRO A 157 -3.38 10.59 -8.93
N GLN A 158 -4.12 11.48 -8.27
CA GLN A 158 -3.87 12.93 -8.29
C GLN A 158 -3.01 13.36 -7.09
N SER A 159 -1.97 14.16 -7.37
CA SER A 159 -1.08 14.74 -6.35
C SER A 159 -1.75 15.95 -5.70
N ILE A 160 -1.64 16.10 -4.38
CA ILE A 160 -2.32 17.19 -3.64
C ILE A 160 -1.31 18.21 -3.09
N VAL A 161 -0.09 17.76 -2.81
CA VAL A 161 1.02 18.57 -2.29
C VAL A 161 2.35 17.99 -2.74
#